data_AF-A0A9E0BGK3-F1
#
_entry.id   AF-A0A9E0BGK3-F1
#
_cell.length_a   1.000
_cell.length_b   1.000
_cell.length_c   1.000
_cell.angle_alpha   90.00
_cell.angle_beta   90.00
_cell.angle_gamma   90.00
#
_symmetry.space_group_name_H-M   'P 1'
#
loop_
_entity.id
_entity.type
_entity.pdbx_description
1 polymer ?
#
loop_
_entity_poly.entity_id
_entity_poly.type
_entity_poly.pdbx_seq_one_letter_code
_entity_poly.pdbx_strand_id
1 'polypeptide(L)'
;MKILLPLLFTLQSVIAFNQITIEENVYNPTEEYCLIKATESGKGVIISIDFGQEDKSTYWKDKNYLINTETGKPVQFNSVIAALNFMNGYGWIFTDAYAITVDMPLGGSQNVYHYLMHRMVKPQKSPQGGE
;
A
#
# COMPACT_ATOMS: atom_id res chain seq x y z
N MET A 1 39.97 -46.22 32.62
CA MET A 1 38.77 -46.91 33.13
C MET A 1 37.55 -46.35 32.39
N LYS A 2 36.87 -47.23 31.64
CA LYS A 2 35.45 -47.26 31.26
C LYS A 2 34.70 -45.92 31.00
N ILE A 3 34.24 -45.86 29.76
CA ILE A 3 33.28 -44.96 29.10
C ILE A 3 31.97 -44.81 29.89
N LEU A 4 31.34 -43.63 29.80
CA LEU A 4 29.90 -43.27 29.73
C LEU A 4 29.73 -41.91 30.44
N LEU A 5 29.14 -40.84 29.91
CA LEU A 5 28.08 -40.69 28.91
C LEU A 5 27.85 -39.17 28.71
N PRO A 6 28.21 -38.49 27.60
CA PRO A 6 27.61 -37.19 27.32
C PRO A 6 26.26 -37.46 26.63
N LEU A 7 25.25 -37.83 27.41
CA LEU A 7 23.85 -37.73 27.00
C LEU A 7 23.38 -36.30 27.30
N LEU A 8 24.07 -35.31 26.72
CA LEU A 8 23.44 -34.03 26.43
C LEU A 8 23.13 -34.06 24.94
N PHE A 9 22.23 -35.00 24.62
CA PHE A 9 21.62 -35.16 23.32
C PHE A 9 21.01 -33.81 23.00
N THR A 10 21.61 -33.20 21.99
CA THR A 10 21.25 -31.95 21.34
C THR A 10 19.73 -31.80 21.27
N LEU A 11 19.16 -31.05 22.20
CA LEU A 11 17.89 -30.38 21.97
C LEU A 11 18.17 -29.14 21.11
N GLN A 12 18.75 -29.37 19.92
CA GLN A 12 18.48 -28.46 18.82
C GLN A 12 17.03 -28.76 18.46
N SER A 13 16.10 -28.12 19.16
CA SER A 13 14.80 -27.88 18.56
C SER A 13 15.13 -27.20 17.24
N VAL A 14 14.88 -27.93 16.17
CA VAL A 14 14.78 -27.33 14.85
C VAL A 14 13.61 -26.38 15.02
N ILE A 15 13.88 -25.12 15.37
CA ILE A 15 12.99 -24.04 15.00
C ILE A 15 13.15 -24.02 13.48
N ALA A 16 12.42 -24.90 12.81
CA ALA A 16 12.10 -24.74 11.42
C ALA A 16 11.28 -23.46 11.40
N PHE A 17 11.99 -22.33 11.34
CA PHE A 17 11.45 -21.17 10.71
C PHE A 17 11.00 -21.69 9.34
N ASN A 18 9.69 -21.75 9.14
CA ASN A 18 9.14 -21.61 7.81
C ASN A 18 9.56 -20.23 7.31
N GLN A 19 10.85 -20.05 7.00
CA GLN A 19 11.21 -19.10 5.98
C GLN A 19 10.70 -19.76 4.71
N ILE A 20 9.51 -19.35 4.30
CA ILE A 20 9.22 -19.29 2.88
C ILE A 20 10.37 -18.45 2.34
N THR A 21 11.40 -19.11 1.81
CA THR A 21 12.31 -18.47 0.88
C THR A 21 11.43 -18.17 -0.31
N ILE A 22 10.79 -17.00 -0.24
CA ILE A 22 10.34 -16.36 -1.44
C ILE A 22 11.66 -16.13 -2.19
N GLU A 23 12.09 -17.09 -3.04
CA GLU A 23 12.86 -16.72 -4.22
C GLU A 23 12.11 -15.53 -4.77
N GLU A 24 12.73 -14.34 -4.79
CA GLU A 24 12.09 -13.06 -5.16
C GLU A 24 10.94 -13.33 -6.11
N ASN A 25 9.71 -13.49 -5.57
CA ASN A 25 8.60 -13.97 -6.36
C ASN A 25 8.42 -12.80 -7.29
N VAL A 26 8.72 -13.01 -8.57
CA VAL A 26 8.79 -11.93 -9.54
C VAL A 26 7.37 -11.39 -9.63
N TYR A 27 7.07 -10.42 -8.77
CA TYR A 27 5.79 -9.76 -8.67
C TYR A 27 5.73 -8.91 -9.92
N ASN A 28 5.15 -9.49 -10.96
CA ASN A 28 4.92 -8.87 -12.26
C ASN A 28 3.44 -8.54 -12.37
N PRO A 29 2.92 -7.59 -11.58
CA PRO A 29 1.56 -7.15 -11.74
C PRO A 29 1.40 -6.63 -13.17
N THR A 30 0.35 -7.06 -13.86
CA THR A 30 -0.07 -6.42 -15.11
C THR A 30 -0.82 -5.12 -14.84
N GLU A 31 -1.35 -4.98 -13.62
CA GLU A 31 -2.12 -3.84 -13.15
C GLU A 31 -1.79 -3.52 -11.70
N GLU A 32 -1.84 -2.23 -11.36
CA GLU A 32 -1.78 -1.76 -9.99
C GLU A 32 -3.07 -1.01 -9.64
N TYR A 33 -3.39 -1.01 -8.34
CA TYR A 33 -4.65 -0.48 -7.80
C TYR A 33 -4.35 0.61 -6.78
N CYS A 34 -5.25 1.59 -6.69
CA CYS A 34 -5.27 2.55 -5.61
C CYS A 34 -6.70 2.84 -5.16
N LEU A 35 -6.82 3.32 -3.93
CA LEU A 35 -8.09 3.64 -3.30
C LEU A 35 -8.09 5.10 -2.88
N ILE A 36 -8.96 5.90 -3.48
CA ILE A 36 -9.23 7.26 -2.99
C ILE A 36 -10.25 7.14 -1.86
N LYS A 37 -9.91 7.65 -0.68
CA LYS A 37 -10.81 7.77 0.48
C LYS A 37 -11.16 9.23 0.68
N ALA A 38 -12.45 9.54 0.65
CA ALA A 38 -12.98 10.89 0.79
C ALA A 38 -13.95 10.98 1.96
N THR A 39 -13.84 12.08 2.70
CA THR A 39 -14.67 12.37 3.86
C THR A 39 -15.09 13.83 3.83
N GLU A 40 -16.37 14.09 4.10
CA GLU A 40 -16.85 15.46 4.22
C GLU A 40 -16.42 16.09 5.55
N SER A 41 -16.04 17.36 5.48
CA SER A 41 -15.73 18.22 6.62
C SER A 41 -16.48 19.54 6.46
N GLY A 42 -16.64 20.29 7.55
CA GLY A 42 -17.30 21.60 7.48
C GLY A 42 -16.63 22.64 6.56
N LYS A 43 -15.42 22.35 6.04
CA LYS A 43 -14.67 23.23 5.13
C LYS A 43 -14.53 22.67 3.70
N GLY A 44 -15.18 21.54 3.39
CA GLY A 44 -15.05 20.85 2.11
C GLY A 44 -14.71 19.36 2.28
N VAL A 45 -14.02 18.78 1.31
CA VAL A 45 -13.67 17.35 1.33
C VAL A 45 -12.23 17.12 1.79
N ILE A 46 -12.02 16.13 2.64
CA ILE A 46 -10.70 15.60 2.98
C ILE A 46 -10.48 14.36 2.13
N ILE A 47 -9.40 14.34 1.36
CA ILE A 47 -9.06 13.26 0.42
C ILE A 47 -7.71 12.65 0.78
N SER A 48 -7.66 11.32 0.80
CA SER A 48 -6.43 10.53 0.88
C SER A 48 -6.43 9.47 -0.23
N ILE A 49 -5.24 9.07 -0.68
CA ILE A 49 -5.06 8.04 -1.71
C ILE A 49 -4.13 6.97 -1.14
N ASP A 50 -4.61 5.74 -1.17
CA ASP A 50 -3.93 4.55 -0.69
C ASP A 50 -3.45 3.73 -1.90
N PHE A 51 -2.14 3.60 -2.07
CA PHE A 51 -1.52 2.83 -3.16
C PHE A 51 -1.14 1.41 -2.75
N GLY A 52 -1.42 0.99 -1.50
CA GLY A 52 -1.09 -0.35 -1.00
C GLY A 52 0.41 -0.66 -0.86
N GLN A 53 1.30 0.31 -1.07
CA GLN A 53 2.75 0.14 -0.93
C GLN A 53 3.27 0.69 0.40
N GLU A 54 3.68 -0.20 1.31
CA GLU A 54 4.56 0.15 2.43
C GLU A 54 6.01 0.23 1.93
N ASP A 55 6.40 1.40 1.42
CA ASP A 55 7.73 1.57 0.87
C ASP A 55 8.77 1.66 2.01
N LYS A 56 9.50 0.57 2.27
CA LYS A 56 10.50 0.47 3.36
C LYS A 56 11.70 1.41 3.20
N SER A 57 11.87 2.05 2.05
CA SER A 57 13.11 2.74 1.66
C SER A 57 13.01 4.25 1.48
N THR A 58 11.82 4.86 1.56
CA THR A 58 11.67 6.25 1.12
C THR A 58 10.77 7.02 2.06
N TYR A 59 10.86 8.35 1.98
CA TYR A 59 10.25 9.41 2.79
C TYR A 59 8.70 9.37 2.92
N TRP A 60 8.06 8.22 2.75
CA TRP A 60 6.61 8.01 2.61
C TRP A 60 5.93 7.45 3.87
N LYS A 61 6.64 7.43 5.01
CA LYS A 61 6.29 6.60 6.17
C LYS A 61 4.88 6.73 6.75
N ASP A 62 4.09 7.77 6.48
CA ASP A 62 2.80 7.93 7.19
C ASP A 62 1.69 8.64 6.39
N LYS A 63 1.83 8.81 5.08
CA LYS A 63 0.95 9.75 4.37
C LYS A 63 0.40 9.15 3.08
N ASN A 64 -0.82 8.61 3.18
CA ASN A 64 -1.78 8.36 2.09
C ASN A 64 -2.17 9.67 1.36
N TYR A 65 -1.21 10.54 1.08
CA TYR A 65 -1.42 11.84 0.46
C TYR A 65 -0.43 11.97 -0.68
N LEU A 66 -0.92 12.35 -1.85
CA LEU A 66 -0.06 12.78 -2.95
C LEU A 66 0.73 14.00 -2.50
N ILE A 67 2.05 13.98 -2.69
CA ILE A 67 2.92 15.11 -2.38
C ILE A 67 3.29 15.81 -3.69
N ASN A 68 3.07 17.12 -3.74
CA ASN A 68 3.52 17.94 -4.86
C ASN A 68 5.07 18.04 -4.82
N THR A 69 5.73 17.66 -5.90
CA THR A 69 7.19 17.56 -5.99
C THR A 69 7.92 18.89 -5.89
N GLU A 70 7.29 19.99 -6.30
CA GLU A 70 7.87 21.33 -6.29
C GLU A 70 7.77 21.99 -4.92
N THR A 71 6.66 21.77 -4.23
CA THR A 71 6.34 22.44 -2.96
C THR A 71 6.59 21.56 -1.74
N GLY A 72 6.71 20.23 -1.92
CA GLY A 72 6.79 19.24 -0.85
C GLY A 72 5.52 19.13 0.00
N LYS A 73 4.41 19.76 -0.41
CA LYS A 73 3.15 19.79 0.34
C LYS A 73 2.16 18.74 -0.17
N PRO A 74 1.26 18.24 0.69
CA PRO A 74 0.13 17.43 0.24
C PRO A 74 -0.71 18.16 -0.81
N VAL A 75 -1.04 17.48 -1.89
CA VAL A 75 -1.98 17.95 -2.91
C VAL A 75 -3.36 18.05 -2.27
N GLN A 76 -3.97 19.23 -2.35
CA GLN A 76 -5.34 19.45 -1.89
C GLN A 76 -6.29 19.46 -3.09
N PHE A 77 -7.41 18.76 -2.94
CA PHE A 77 -8.46 18.70 -3.93
C PHE A 77 -9.72 19.36 -3.37
N ASN A 78 -10.36 20.22 -4.18
CA ASN A 78 -11.59 20.90 -3.78
C ASN A 78 -12.83 19.98 -3.87
N SER A 79 -12.72 18.85 -4.58
CA SER A 79 -13.79 17.85 -4.73
C SER A 79 -13.21 16.47 -5.05
N VAL A 80 -14.02 15.43 -4.82
CA VAL A 80 -13.66 14.06 -5.25
C VAL A 80 -13.48 14.00 -6.76
N ILE A 81 -14.33 14.68 -7.53
CA ILE A 81 -14.23 14.74 -8.99
C ILE A 81 -12.89 15.34 -9.44
N ALA A 82 -12.39 16.37 -8.74
CA ALA A 82 -11.07 16.92 -9.03
C ALA A 82 -9.95 15.89 -8.81
N ALA A 83 -10.05 15.07 -7.76
CA ALA A 83 -9.11 13.99 -7.51
C ALA A 83 -9.20 12.89 -8.58
N LEU A 84 -10.41 12.46 -8.97
CA LEU A 84 -10.60 11.46 -10.02
C LEU A 84 -10.04 11.92 -11.36
N ASN A 85 -10.31 13.17 -11.75
CA ASN A 85 -9.78 13.75 -12.99
C ASN A 85 -8.26 13.87 -12.94
N PHE A 86 -7.70 14.29 -11.80
CA PHE A 86 -6.25 14.33 -11.60
C PHE A 86 -5.64 12.95 -11.80
N MET A 87 -6.16 11.92 -11.13
CA MET A 87 -5.68 10.54 -11.24
C MET A 87 -5.83 10.00 -12.66
N ASN A 88 -6.94 10.31 -13.33
CA ASN A 88 -7.15 9.96 -14.73
C ASN A 88 -6.07 10.54 -15.65
N GLY A 89 -5.62 11.76 -15.40
CA GLY A 89 -4.48 12.37 -16.11
C GLY A 89 -3.17 11.57 -16.00
N TYR A 90 -3.02 10.72 -14.98
CA TYR A 90 -1.87 9.82 -14.79
C TYR A 90 -2.14 8.37 -15.21
N GLY A 91 -3.19 8.15 -16.00
CA GLY A 91 -3.53 6.85 -16.57
C GLY A 91 -4.35 5.94 -15.64
N TRP A 92 -4.83 6.45 -14.51
CA TRP A 92 -5.75 5.70 -13.65
C TRP A 92 -7.15 5.65 -14.24
N ILE A 93 -7.75 4.47 -14.19
CA ILE A 93 -9.09 4.17 -14.67
C ILE A 93 -9.98 3.95 -13.46
N PHE A 94 -11.13 4.62 -13.43
CA PHE A 94 -12.13 4.41 -12.39
C PHE A 94 -12.74 3.01 -12.52
N THR A 95 -12.80 2.27 -11.41
CA THR A 95 -13.32 0.90 -11.37
C THR A 95 -14.65 0.83 -10.65
N ASP A 96 -14.71 1.35 -9.42
CA ASP A 96 -15.89 1.21 -8.56
C ASP A 96 -15.92 2.28 -7.46
N ALA A 97 -17.09 2.50 -6.85
CA ALA A 97 -17.26 3.38 -5.71
C ALA A 97 -18.28 2.84 -4.69
N TYR A 98 -17.93 2.94 -3.41
CA TYR A 98 -18.81 2.53 -2.31
C TYR A 98 -18.61 3.42 -1.08
N ALA A 99 -19.62 3.46 -0.21
CA ALA A 99 -19.57 4.20 1.05
C ALA A 99 -19.46 3.22 2.23
N ILE A 100 -18.65 3.57 3.21
CA ILE A 100 -18.61 2.90 4.51
C ILE A 100 -18.95 3.94 5.57
N THR A 101 -19.90 3.62 6.44
CA THR A 101 -20.14 4.40 7.65
C THR A 101 -19.24 3.86 8.76
N VAL A 102 -18.39 4.73 9.31
CA VAL A 102 -17.48 4.41 10.42
C VAL A 102 -17.93 5.12 11.68
N ASP A 103 -17.89 4.43 12.81
CA ASP A 103 -18.19 5.03 14.11
C ASP A 103 -17.01 5.87 14.59
N MET A 104 -17.31 7.06 15.11
CA MET A 104 -16.28 7.99 15.59
C MET A 104 -15.96 7.73 17.07
N PRO A 105 -14.68 7.85 17.50
CA PRO A 105 -14.26 7.55 18.87
C PRO A 105 -14.98 8.36 19.96
N LEU A 106 -15.46 9.56 19.62
CA LEU A 106 -16.15 10.48 20.54
C LEU A 106 -17.68 10.48 20.34
N GLY A 107 -18.21 9.46 19.65
CA GLY A 107 -19.63 9.33 19.33
C GLY A 107 -20.01 9.93 17.97
N GLY A 108 -21.11 9.41 17.42
CA GLY A 108 -21.57 9.71 16.06
C GLY A 108 -20.94 8.80 15.01
N SER A 109 -21.39 8.96 13.77
CA SER A 109 -20.88 8.19 12.63
C SER A 109 -20.46 9.13 11.50
N GLN A 110 -19.51 8.68 10.69
CA GLN A 110 -18.98 9.41 9.55
C GLN A 110 -19.01 8.52 8.31
N ASN A 111 -19.52 9.06 7.20
CA ASN A 111 -19.42 8.37 5.92
C ASN A 111 -18.04 8.61 5.31
N VAL A 112 -17.41 7.52 4.89
CA VAL A 112 -16.17 7.51 4.12
C VAL A 112 -16.48 6.93 2.75
N TYR A 113 -16.32 7.74 1.72
CA TYR A 113 -16.52 7.36 0.33
C TYR A 113 -15.22 6.82 -0.25
N HIS A 114 -15.27 5.63 -0.82
CA HIS A 114 -14.14 4.93 -1.39
C HIS A 114 -14.30 4.84 -2.90
N TYR A 115 -13.23 5.16 -3.64
CA TYR A 115 -13.20 5.07 -5.09
C TYR A 115 -12.00 4.21 -5.49
N LEU A 116 -12.28 3.02 -6.00
CA LEU A 116 -11.27 2.10 -6.52
C LEU A 116 -10.87 2.55 -7.92
N MET A 117 -9.57 2.63 -8.15
CA MET A 117 -9.00 2.88 -9.46
C MET A 117 -7.89 1.88 -9.75
N HIS A 118 -7.66 1.60 -11.03
CA HIS A 118 -6.57 0.75 -11.49
C HIS A 118 -5.84 1.36 -12.67
N ARG A 119 -4.60 0.94 -12.91
CA ARG A 119 -3.88 1.24 -14.16
C ARG A 119 -2.97 0.09 -14.56
N MET A 120 -2.70 -0.02 -15.85
CA MET A 120 -1.77 -1.00 -16.40
C MET A 120 -0.34 -0.67 -15.99
N VAL A 121 0.40 -1.66 -15.51
CA VAL A 121 1.84 -1.55 -15.21
C VAL A 121 2.60 -1.92 -16.48
N LYS A 122 3.52 -1.05 -16.91
CA LYS A 122 4.43 -1.43 -18.00
C LYS A 122 5.35 -2.54 -17.50
N PRO A 123 5.53 -3.65 -18.26
CA PRO A 123 6.45 -4.70 -17.86
C PRO A 123 7.82 -4.09 -17.56
N GLN A 124 8.35 -4.35 -16.36
CA GLN A 124 9.74 -4.00 -16.06
C GLN A 124 10.60 -4.84 -17.02
N LYS A 125 11.34 -4.18 -17.92
CA LYS A 125 12.27 -4.88 -18.80
C LYS A 125 13.29 -5.56 -17.87
N SER A 126 13.34 -6.89 -17.88
CA SER A 126 14.32 -7.65 -17.10
C SER A 126 15.70 -7.02 -17.28
N PRO A 127 16.52 -6.83 -16.23
CA PRO A 127 17.90 -6.42 -16.39
C PRO A 127 18.51 -7.36 -17.42
N GLN A 128 18.89 -6.82 -18.56
CA GLN A 128 19.50 -7.60 -19.62
C GLN A 128 20.77 -8.18 -19.02
N GLY A 129 20.78 -9.49 -18.80
CA GLY A 129 21.97 -10.23 -18.39
C GLY A 129 23.07 -9.87 -19.37
N GLY A 130 24.12 -9.25 -18.86
CA GLY A 130 25.34 -9.06 -19.61
C GLY A 130 25.94 -10.42 -19.88
N GLU A 131 26.02 -10.78 -21.15
CA GLU A 131 27.02 -11.69 -21.71
C GLU A 131 27.71 -10.98 -22.88
#